data_AF-A0A4R6TX67-F1
#
_entry.id   AF-A0A4R6TX67-F1
#
_cell.length_a   1.000
_cell.length_b   1.000
_cell.length_c   1.000
_cell.angle_alpha   90.00
_cell.angle_beta   90.00
_cell.angle_gamma   90.00
#
_symmetry.space_group_name_H-M   'P 1'
#
loop_
_entity.id
_entity.type
_entity.pdbx_description
1 polymer ?
#
loop_
_entity_poly.entity_id
_entity_poly.type
_entity_poly.pdbx_seq_one_letter_code
_entity_poly.pdbx_strand_id
1 'polypeptide(L)'
;MHAPTLLIALPVLAAIVLLLSALLHRRSLRLRILLAGVLVLAGGAASLAYQDYHWATGVRDGLPASALIVSQTQETLPLHPWTLLWPPVTRITAIDNAGTAMEANGSLLLEFDLFEFRQSGEARDGAQRLMLNCTSQDLVSHLGDSILIETLPAGDPLLRLLCHPQ
;
A
#
# COMPACT_ATOMS: atom_id res chain seq x y z
N MET A 1 -2.76 16.87 20.44
CA MET A 1 -3.62 18.07 20.35
C MET A 1 -3.57 18.55 18.91
N HIS A 2 -4.67 19.09 18.36
CA HIS A 2 -4.98 19.40 16.92
C HIS A 2 -5.98 18.41 16.28
N ALA A 3 -7.20 18.38 16.80
CA ALA A 3 -8.36 17.80 16.09
C ALA A 3 -9.72 18.44 16.50
N PRO A 4 -9.98 19.73 16.21
CA PRO A 4 -11.37 20.21 16.21
C PRO A 4 -11.89 20.76 14.87
N THR A 5 -11.10 20.82 13.80
CA THR A 5 -11.52 21.50 12.55
C THR A 5 -12.27 20.61 11.56
N LEU A 6 -12.14 19.27 11.61
CA LEU A 6 -12.81 18.37 10.66
C LEU A 6 -14.30 18.11 10.98
N LEU A 7 -14.75 18.37 12.21
CA LEU A 7 -16.13 18.08 12.64
C LEU A 7 -17.17 19.13 12.20
N ILE A 8 -16.73 20.30 11.73
CA ILE A 8 -17.63 21.40 11.31
C ILE A 8 -17.85 21.40 9.78
N ALA A 9 -17.01 20.69 9.01
CA ALA A 9 -17.14 20.64 7.55
C ALA A 9 -18.39 19.86 7.08
N LEU A 10 -18.79 18.81 7.81
CA LEU A 10 -19.93 17.95 7.48
C LEU A 10 -21.31 18.65 7.57
N PRO A 11 -21.66 19.40 8.63
CA PRO A 11 -22.97 20.05 8.73
C PRO A 11 -23.14 21.21 7.76
N VAL A 12 -22.05 21.93 7.44
CA VAL A 12 -22.09 23.06 6.50
C VAL A 12 -22.36 22.57 5.07
N LEU A 13 -21.74 21.46 4.66
CA LEU A 13 -22.01 20.83 3.38
C LEU A 13 -23.45 20.34 3.27
N ALA A 14 -23.99 19.73 4.33
CA ALA A 14 -25.38 19.28 4.38
C ALA A 14 -26.36 20.46 4.29
N ALA A 15 -26.10 21.57 4.99
CA ALA A 15 -26.92 22.77 4.94
C ALA A 15 -26.92 23.42 3.55
N ILE A 16 -25.75 23.51 2.89
CA ILE A 16 -25.62 24.05 1.53
C ILE A 16 -26.38 23.17 0.52
N VAL A 17 -26.28 21.85 0.64
CA VAL A 17 -27.03 20.90 -0.20
C VAL A 17 -28.54 21.04 0.02
N LEU A 18 -28.99 21.16 1.26
CA LEU A 18 -30.41 21.36 1.58
C LEU A 18 -30.94 22.69 1.04
N LEU A 19 -30.19 23.78 1.20
CA LEU A 19 -30.58 25.12 0.72
C LEU A 19 -30.62 25.18 -0.82
N LEU A 20 -29.61 24.62 -1.49
CA LEU A 20 -29.59 24.48 -2.95
C LEU A 20 -30.76 23.61 -3.43
N SER A 21 -31.04 22.49 -2.78
CA SER A 21 -32.16 21.62 -3.15
C SER A 21 -33.52 22.31 -3.01
N ALA A 22 -33.71 23.14 -1.98
CA ALA A 22 -34.91 23.93 -1.74
C ALA A 22 -35.07 25.06 -2.79
N LEU A 23 -33.98 25.71 -3.19
CA LEU A 23 -33.99 26.72 -4.26
C LEU A 23 -34.26 26.11 -5.64
N LEU A 24 -33.74 24.90 -5.91
CA LEU A 24 -34.04 24.13 -7.11
C LEU A 24 -35.47 23.53 -7.13
N HIS A 25 -36.23 23.62 -6.02
CA HIS A 25 -37.59 23.08 -5.90
C HIS A 25 -38.58 23.64 -6.90
N ARG A 26 -38.42 24.91 -7.27
CA ARG A 26 -39.41 25.61 -8.10
C ARG A 26 -39.27 25.38 -9.60
N ARG A 27 -38.26 24.65 -10.09
CA ARG A 27 -37.93 24.68 -11.53
C ARG A 27 -37.83 23.36 -12.30
N SER A 28 -37.48 22.22 -11.71
CA SER A 28 -37.55 20.91 -12.42
C SER A 28 -37.18 19.70 -11.53
N LEU A 29 -38.08 18.71 -11.42
CA LEU A 29 -37.81 17.43 -10.77
C LEU A 29 -36.67 16.64 -11.44
N ARG A 30 -36.51 16.79 -12.76
CA ARG A 30 -35.44 16.12 -13.53
C ARG A 30 -34.06 16.63 -13.15
N LEU A 31 -33.91 17.93 -12.92
CA LEU A 31 -32.63 18.52 -12.54
C LEU A 31 -32.18 18.04 -11.15
N ARG A 32 -33.13 17.83 -10.23
CA ARG A 32 -32.85 17.30 -8.89
C ARG A 32 -32.35 15.86 -8.92
N ILE A 33 -33.00 15.00 -9.72
CA ILE A 33 -32.58 13.60 -9.87
C ILE A 33 -31.18 13.53 -10.48
N LEU A 34 -30.90 14.35 -11.50
CA LEU A 34 -29.56 14.43 -12.11
C LEU A 34 -28.50 14.91 -11.11
N LEU A 35 -28.76 16.00 -10.38
CA LEU A 35 -27.82 16.53 -9.40
C LEU A 35 -27.56 15.55 -8.25
N ALA A 36 -28.62 14.90 -7.74
CA ALA A 36 -28.49 13.87 -6.73
C ALA A 36 -27.65 12.68 -7.22
N GLY A 37 -27.88 12.23 -8.45
CA GLY A 37 -27.08 11.16 -9.06
C GLY A 37 -25.60 11.54 -9.18
N VAL A 38 -25.29 12.76 -9.66
CA VAL A 38 -23.92 13.26 -9.74
C VAL A 38 -23.25 13.31 -8.37
N LEU A 39 -23.95 13.77 -7.33
CA LEU A 39 -23.41 13.83 -5.99
C LEU A 39 -23.11 12.44 -5.41
N VAL A 40 -23.99 11.46 -5.63
CA VAL A 40 -23.77 10.07 -5.20
C VAL A 40 -22.55 9.48 -5.89
N LEU A 41 -22.44 9.66 -7.21
CA LEU A 41 -21.30 9.18 -7.98
C LEU A 41 -19.99 9.86 -7.54
N ALA A 42 -20.01 11.16 -7.34
CA ALA A 42 -18.84 11.92 -6.87
C ALA A 42 -18.41 11.48 -5.46
N GLY A 43 -19.37 11.25 -4.55
CA GLY A 43 -19.09 10.75 -3.22
C GLY A 43 -18.48 9.35 -3.23
N GLY A 44 -19.02 8.45 -4.06
CA GLY A 44 -18.46 7.10 -4.25
C GLY A 44 -17.04 7.15 -4.81
N ALA A 45 -16.81 7.94 -5.86
CA ALA A 45 -15.48 8.12 -6.45
C ALA A 45 -14.47 8.71 -5.45
N ALA A 46 -14.89 9.71 -4.65
CA ALA A 46 -14.04 10.30 -3.63
C ALA A 46 -13.67 9.28 -2.54
N SER A 47 -14.62 8.42 -2.13
CA SER A 47 -14.35 7.36 -1.15
C SER A 47 -13.38 6.31 -1.69
N LEU A 48 -13.51 5.92 -2.97
CA LEU A 48 -12.58 4.98 -3.60
C LEU A 48 -11.18 5.57 -3.72
N ALA A 49 -11.08 6.82 -4.19
CA ALA A 49 -9.81 7.53 -4.24
C ALA A 49 -9.17 7.62 -2.85
N TYR A 50 -9.93 7.93 -1.82
CA TYR A 50 -9.43 7.96 -0.44
C TYR A 50 -8.81 6.62 -0.02
N GLN A 51 -9.49 5.50 -0.31
CA GLN A 51 -8.98 4.17 -0.01
C GLN A 51 -7.67 3.87 -0.75
N ASP A 52 -7.57 4.27 -2.02
CA ASP A 52 -6.36 4.08 -2.81
C ASP A 52 -5.14 4.78 -2.21
N TYR A 53 -5.28 6.04 -1.83
CA TYR A 53 -4.15 6.81 -1.30
C TYR A 53 -3.83 6.48 0.17
N HIS A 54 -4.80 6.01 0.96
CA HIS A 54 -4.58 5.66 2.36
C HIS A 54 -4.15 4.21 2.60
N TRP A 55 -4.29 3.33 1.60
CA TRP A 55 -3.89 1.92 1.75
C TRP A 55 -2.44 1.78 2.23
N ALA A 56 -1.50 2.50 1.62
CA ALA A 56 -0.09 2.44 1.98
C ALA A 56 0.18 2.89 3.42
N THR A 57 -0.52 3.92 3.90
CA THR A 57 -0.42 4.34 5.30
C THR A 57 -0.92 3.24 6.23
N GLY A 58 -2.06 2.62 5.91
CA GLY A 58 -2.60 1.52 6.72
C GLY A 58 -1.68 0.29 6.77
N VAL A 59 -0.99 -0.03 5.67
CA VAL A 59 0.02 -1.10 5.66
C VAL A 59 1.18 -0.76 6.58
N ARG A 60 1.76 0.44 6.45
CA ARG A 60 2.91 0.88 7.25
C ARG A 60 2.60 0.91 8.74
N ASP A 61 1.42 1.40 9.12
CA ASP A 61 0.99 1.49 10.51
C ASP A 61 0.74 0.09 11.13
N GLY A 62 0.47 -0.90 10.29
CA GLY A 62 0.29 -2.30 10.71
C GLY A 62 1.58 -3.12 10.75
N LEU A 63 2.73 -2.57 10.35
CA LEU A 63 4.00 -3.28 10.39
C LEU A 63 4.57 -3.32 11.82
N PRO A 64 5.29 -4.39 12.19
CA PRO A 64 6.11 -4.42 13.40
C PRO A 64 7.12 -3.27 13.45
N ALA A 65 7.49 -2.82 14.65
CA ALA A 65 8.45 -1.73 14.82
C ALA A 65 9.86 -2.05 14.29
N SER A 66 10.20 -3.34 14.19
CA SER A 66 11.46 -3.86 13.62
C SER A 66 11.42 -3.99 12.09
N ALA A 67 10.25 -3.86 11.47
CA ALA A 67 10.11 -4.06 10.04
C ALA A 67 10.71 -2.89 9.24
N LEU A 68 11.41 -3.23 8.16
CA LEU A 68 12.04 -2.29 7.25
C LEU A 68 11.37 -2.38 5.88
N ILE A 69 10.99 -1.24 5.32
CA ILE A 69 10.40 -1.19 3.98
C ILE A 69 11.51 -1.17 2.94
N VAL A 70 11.54 -2.21 2.11
CA VAL A 70 12.57 -2.42 1.09
C VAL A 70 12.20 -1.74 -0.22
N SER A 71 10.93 -1.82 -0.62
CA SER A 71 10.46 -1.24 -1.89
C SER A 71 9.01 -0.80 -1.81
N GLN A 72 8.66 0.15 -2.68
CA GLN A 72 7.30 0.63 -2.89
C GLN A 72 7.08 0.88 -4.37
N THR A 73 6.00 0.34 -4.92
CA THR A 73 5.65 0.50 -6.33
C THR A 73 4.39 1.34 -6.46
N GLN A 74 4.43 2.30 -7.37
CA GLN A 74 3.28 3.10 -7.76
C GLN A 74 2.77 2.63 -9.11
N GLU A 75 1.47 2.35 -9.21
CA GLU A 75 0.85 1.82 -10.43
C GLU A 75 -0.50 2.51 -10.66
N THR A 76 -0.91 2.63 -11.92
CA THR A 76 -2.25 3.10 -12.27
C THR A 76 -3.25 1.97 -12.08
N LEU A 77 -4.36 2.22 -11.39
CA LEU A 77 -5.41 1.23 -11.21
C LEU A 77 -6.43 1.31 -12.37
N PRO A 78 -6.76 0.16 -13.02
CA PRO A 78 -7.85 0.12 -13.99
C PRO A 78 -9.15 0.65 -13.37
N LEU A 79 -9.92 1.43 -14.15
CA LEU A 79 -11.21 2.02 -13.73
C LEU A 79 -11.13 3.11 -12.64
N HIS A 80 -9.93 3.47 -12.19
CA HIS A 80 -9.72 4.51 -11.20
C HIS A 80 -9.05 5.72 -11.88
N PRO A 81 -9.83 6.59 -12.56
CA PRO A 81 -9.31 7.59 -13.50
C PRO A 81 -8.39 8.63 -12.84
N TRP A 82 -8.54 8.89 -11.54
CA TRP A 82 -7.65 9.78 -10.80
C TRP A 82 -6.19 9.27 -10.75
N THR A 83 -5.98 7.96 -10.85
CA THR A 83 -4.64 7.36 -10.79
C THR A 83 -3.82 7.61 -12.04
N LEU A 84 -4.46 7.97 -13.16
CA LEU A 84 -3.78 8.39 -14.40
C LEU A 84 -3.03 9.72 -14.22
N LEU A 85 -3.53 10.58 -13.32
CA LEU A 85 -2.90 11.85 -12.98
C LEU A 85 -1.87 11.67 -11.86
N TRP A 86 -2.21 10.86 -10.85
CA TRP A 86 -1.36 10.62 -9.70
C TRP A 86 -1.45 9.16 -9.25
N PRO A 87 -0.52 8.30 -9.67
CA PRO A 87 -0.52 6.90 -9.25
C PRO A 87 -0.31 6.76 -7.73
N PRO A 88 -1.17 6.01 -7.01
CA PRO A 88 -0.95 5.67 -5.60
C PRO A 88 0.10 4.55 -5.47
N VAL A 89 0.59 4.32 -4.26
CA VAL A 89 1.40 3.14 -3.95
C VAL A 89 0.47 1.92 -3.90
N THR A 90 0.72 0.93 -4.74
CA THR A 90 -0.10 -0.29 -4.87
C THR A 90 0.59 -1.54 -4.33
N ARG A 91 1.91 -1.45 -4.12
CA ARG A 91 2.73 -2.55 -3.60
C ARG A 91 3.75 -2.04 -2.59
N ILE A 92 3.89 -2.76 -1.49
CA ILE A 92 4.90 -2.52 -0.46
C ILE A 92 5.57 -3.84 -0.17
N THR A 93 6.89 -3.87 -0.27
CA THR A 93 7.71 -5.00 0.18
C THR A 93 8.43 -4.58 1.46
N ALA A 94 8.23 -5.33 2.52
CA ALA A 94 8.87 -5.11 3.80
C ALA A 94 9.58 -6.38 4.27
N ILE A 95 10.61 -6.22 5.09
CA ILE A 95 11.30 -7.32 5.75
C ILE A 95 11.21 -7.13 7.26
N ASP A 96 11.20 -8.23 7.99
CA ASP A 96 11.28 -8.25 9.45
C ASP A 96 12.28 -9.33 9.90
N ASN A 97 12.69 -9.29 11.17
CA ASN A 97 13.63 -10.25 11.78
C ASN A 97 15.00 -10.34 11.06
N ALA A 98 15.37 -9.31 10.29
CA ALA A 98 16.68 -9.20 9.66
C ALA A 98 17.77 -9.08 10.73
N GLY A 99 18.59 -10.11 10.90
CA GLY A 99 19.70 -10.07 11.87
C GLY A 99 20.10 -11.42 12.47
N THR A 100 19.36 -12.49 12.21
CA THR A 100 19.83 -13.84 12.58
C THR A 100 20.83 -14.29 11.53
N ALA A 101 22.11 -13.96 11.78
CA ALA A 101 23.20 -14.46 10.97
C ALA A 101 23.53 -15.90 11.38
N MET A 102 23.52 -16.80 10.41
CA MET A 102 23.89 -18.20 10.59
C MET A 102 25.09 -18.53 9.72
N GLU A 103 26.05 -19.27 10.26
CA GLU A 103 27.13 -19.83 9.46
C GLU A 103 26.72 -21.20 8.94
N ALA A 104 26.74 -21.37 7.61
CA ALA A 104 26.53 -22.65 6.95
C ALA A 104 27.59 -22.83 5.86
N ASN A 105 28.27 -23.98 5.86
CA ASN A 105 29.30 -24.34 4.87
C ASN A 105 30.39 -23.27 4.67
N GLY A 106 30.80 -22.57 5.73
CA GLY A 106 31.82 -21.52 5.67
C GLY A 106 31.34 -20.19 5.07
N SER A 107 30.03 -20.02 4.90
CA SER A 107 29.41 -18.78 4.45
C SER A 107 28.41 -18.24 5.48
N LEU A 108 28.35 -16.91 5.59
CA LEU A 108 27.40 -16.21 6.44
C LEU A 108 26.07 -16.04 5.67
N LEU A 109 25.00 -16.61 6.21
CA LEU A 109 23.64 -16.47 5.70
C LEU A 109 22.85 -15.59 6.65
N LEU A 110 22.15 -14.60 6.10
CA LEU A 110 21.20 -13.77 6.83
C LEU A 110 19.80 -14.30 6.60
N GLU A 111 19.14 -14.74 7.66
CA GLU A 111 17.73 -15.14 7.62
C GLU A 111 16.83 -13.94 7.94
N PHE A 112 15.75 -13.79 7.19
CA PHE A 112 14.74 -12.74 7.39
C PHE A 112 13.37 -13.18 6.87
N ASP A 113 12.32 -12.52 7.37
CA ASP A 113 10.96 -12.71 6.89
C ASP A 113 10.63 -11.61 5.87
N LEU A 114 10.27 -11.99 4.64
CA LEU A 114 9.81 -11.08 3.59
C LEU A 114 8.29 -11.03 3.56
N PHE A 115 7.75 -9.82 3.50
CA PHE A 115 6.32 -9.55 3.35
C PHE A 115 6.08 -8.73 2.08
N GLU A 116 5.25 -9.26 1.18
CA GLU A 116 4.72 -8.52 0.04
C GLU A 116 3.25 -8.18 0.28
N PHE A 117 2.95 -6.88 0.27
CA PHE A 117 1.59 -6.37 0.35
C PHE A 117 1.18 -5.81 -1.00
N ARG A 118 0.06 -6.29 -1.54
CA ARG A 118 -0.55 -5.78 -2.77
C ARG A 118 -1.94 -5.23 -2.48
N GLN A 119 -2.26 -4.08 -3.07
CA GLN A 119 -3.55 -3.44 -2.88
C GLN A 119 -4.69 -4.22 -3.57
N SER A 120 -4.42 -4.92 -4.68
CA SER A 120 -5.43 -5.53 -5.56
C SER A 120 -6.16 -6.77 -5.03
N GLY A 121 -6.16 -7.03 -3.72
CA GLY A 121 -6.96 -8.09 -3.10
C GLY A 121 -6.51 -9.53 -3.38
N GLU A 122 -5.53 -9.73 -4.27
CA GLU A 122 -4.76 -10.98 -4.30
C GLU A 122 -3.97 -11.08 -3.00
N ALA A 123 -4.03 -12.26 -2.39
CA ALA A 123 -3.66 -12.51 -1.02
C ALA A 123 -2.32 -11.88 -0.64
N ARG A 124 -2.20 -11.50 0.64
CA ARG A 124 -0.90 -11.48 1.30
C ARG A 124 -0.25 -12.82 0.99
N ASP A 125 0.73 -12.84 0.10
CA ASP A 125 1.67 -13.95 0.07
C ASP A 125 2.28 -13.91 1.47
N GLY A 126 1.93 -14.91 2.28
CA GLY A 126 2.26 -14.94 3.70
C GLY A 126 3.76 -14.73 3.90
N ALA A 127 4.16 -14.35 5.11
CA ALA A 127 5.57 -14.13 5.46
C ALA A 127 6.44 -15.26 4.87
N GLN A 128 7.30 -14.94 3.91
CA GLN A 128 8.22 -15.89 3.32
C GLN A 128 9.53 -15.81 4.09
N ARG A 129 9.94 -16.94 4.66
CA ARG A 129 11.25 -17.02 5.31
C ARG A 129 12.31 -17.24 4.24
N LEU A 130 13.19 -16.26 4.10
CA LEU A 130 14.24 -16.23 3.09
C LEU A 130 15.61 -16.17 3.75
N MET A 131 16.62 -16.68 3.05
CA MET A 131 18.00 -16.57 3.47
C MET A 131 18.82 -15.90 2.37
N LEU A 132 19.73 -15.02 2.74
CA LEU A 132 20.58 -14.29 1.80
C LEU A 132 22.05 -14.54 2.13
N ASN A 133 22.81 -15.00 1.13
CA ASN A 133 24.26 -15.08 1.19
C ASN A 133 24.86 -13.80 0.61
N CYS A 134 25.42 -12.96 1.46
CA CYS A 134 26.01 -11.69 1.03
C CYS A 134 27.29 -11.83 0.21
N THR A 135 27.99 -12.96 0.30
CA THR A 135 29.23 -13.23 -0.43
C THR A 135 28.95 -13.63 -1.87
N SER A 136 28.01 -14.56 -2.09
CA SER A 136 27.64 -15.03 -3.44
C SER A 136 26.48 -14.26 -4.07
N GLN A 137 25.78 -13.42 -3.30
CA GLN A 137 24.57 -12.70 -3.69
C GLN A 137 23.38 -13.63 -3.97
N ASP A 138 23.37 -14.82 -3.38
CA ASP A 138 22.30 -15.80 -3.57
C ASP A 138 21.20 -15.63 -2.54
N LEU A 139 19.97 -15.46 -3.03
CA LEU A 139 18.74 -15.53 -2.27
C LEU A 139 18.20 -16.96 -2.31
N VAL A 140 17.90 -17.50 -1.14
CA VAL A 140 17.39 -18.84 -0.95
C VAL A 140 15.96 -18.75 -0.41
N SER A 141 15.04 -19.42 -1.09
CA SER A 141 13.63 -19.49 -0.73
C SER A 141 13.14 -20.93 -0.66
N HIS A 142 12.13 -21.17 0.17
CA HIS A 142 11.45 -22.45 0.27
C HIS A 142 10.14 -22.42 -0.53
N LEU A 143 10.02 -23.30 -1.52
CA LEU A 143 8.79 -23.48 -2.31
C LEU A 143 8.28 -24.91 -2.12
N GLY A 144 7.40 -25.09 -1.12
CA GLY A 144 6.99 -26.43 -0.67
C GLY A 144 8.17 -27.19 -0.08
N ASP A 145 8.46 -28.37 -0.64
CA ASP A 145 9.61 -29.20 -0.23
C ASP A 145 10.91 -28.87 -1.00
N SER A 146 10.88 -27.92 -1.93
CA SER A 146 12.03 -27.55 -2.76
C SER A 146 12.71 -26.28 -2.27
N ILE A 147 14.03 -26.23 -2.47
CA ILE A 147 14.84 -25.03 -2.26
C ILE A 147 15.08 -24.38 -3.62
N LEU A 148 14.69 -23.12 -3.75
CA LEU A 148 15.01 -22.30 -4.91
C LEU A 148 16.15 -21.37 -4.53
N ILE A 149 17.17 -21.32 -5.38
CA ILE A 149 18.32 -20.43 -5.24
C ILE A 149 18.31 -19.49 -6.45
N GLU A 150 18.24 -18.20 -6.19
CA GLU A 150 18.26 -17.14 -7.19
C GLU A 150 19.40 -16.16 -6.88
N THR A 151 20.27 -15.91 -7.85
CA THR A 151 21.34 -14.93 -7.70
C THR A 151 20.80 -13.52 -7.97
N LEU A 152 20.88 -12.65 -6.98
CA LEU A 152 20.40 -11.28 -7.05
C LEU A 152 21.38 -10.38 -7.83
N PRO A 153 20.87 -9.42 -8.61
CA PRO A 153 21.72 -8.45 -9.29
C PRO A 153 22.41 -7.52 -8.28
N ALA A 154 23.64 -7.08 -8.56
CA ALA A 154 24.47 -6.28 -7.63
C ALA A 154 23.85 -4.95 -7.14
N GLY A 155 22.74 -4.48 -7.74
CA GLY A 155 21.99 -3.30 -7.32
C GLY A 155 20.69 -3.59 -6.57
N ASP A 156 20.43 -4.86 -6.21
CA ASP A 156 19.18 -5.24 -5.57
C ASP A 156 18.96 -4.49 -4.25
N PRO A 157 17.74 -3.96 -3.98
CA PRO A 157 17.42 -3.32 -2.72
C PRO A 157 17.72 -4.19 -1.49
N LEU A 158 17.49 -5.50 -1.54
CA LEU A 158 17.75 -6.42 -0.44
C LEU A 158 19.24 -6.51 -0.13
N LEU A 159 20.10 -6.64 -1.15
CA LEU A 159 21.55 -6.64 -0.96
C LEU A 159 22.03 -5.33 -0.33
N ARG A 160 21.49 -4.19 -0.77
CA ARG A 160 21.87 -2.88 -0.24
C ARG A 160 21.43 -2.66 1.21
N LEU A 161 20.30 -3.22 1.60
CA LEU A 161 19.75 -3.09 2.96
C LEU A 161 20.35 -4.09 3.95
N LEU A 162 20.62 -5.33 3.53
CA LEU A 162 21.00 -6.43 4.41
C LEU A 162 22.49 -6.76 4.38
N CYS A 163 23.13 -6.67 3.21
CA CYS A 163 24.57 -6.93 3.06
C CYS A 163 25.41 -5.66 3.21
N HIS A 164 24.74 -4.54 3.54
CA HIS A 164 25.32 -3.29 4.01
C HIS A 164 24.42 -2.76 5.14
N PRO A 165 24.74 -3.08 6.39
CA PRO A 165 25.20 -2.01 7.28
C PRO A 165 26.36 -2.44 8.18
N GLN A 166 27.10 -1.44 8.68
CA GLN A 166 28.23 -1.59 9.61
C GLN A 166 27.80 -2.13 10.98
#